data_AF-E2BIB4-F1
#
_entry.id   AF-E2BIB4-F1
#
_cell.length_a   1.000
_cell.length_b   1.000
_cell.length_c   1.000
_cell.angle_alpha   90.00
_cell.angle_beta   90.00
_cell.angle_gamma   90.00
#
_symmetry.space_group_name_H-M   'P 1'
#
loop_
_entity.id
_entity.type
_entity.pdbx_description
1 polymer ?
#
loop_
_entity_poly.entity_id
_entity_poly.type
_entity_poly.pdbx_seq_one_letter_code
_entity_poly.pdbx_strand_id
1 'polypeptide(L)' 'PDLAPCDFWLFPKLKLTMKRNRFDTISVIQKTSTAILKAIPADEYKKCFEKFVERFQRCIDSEGDYF' A
#
# COMPACT_ATOMS: atom_id res chain seq x y z
N PRO A 1 -8.99 7.19 2.70
CA PRO A 1 -7.60 7.63 2.97
C PRO A 1 -6.79 7.60 1.66
N ASP A 2 -7.05 8.60 0.84
CA ASP A 2 -6.68 8.57 -0.58
C ASP A 2 -5.38 9.30 -0.87
N LEU A 3 -4.81 9.92 0.17
CA LEU A 3 -3.54 10.61 0.13
C LEU A 3 -2.45 9.88 0.94
N ALA A 4 -2.77 8.95 1.83
CA ALA A 4 -1.74 8.25 2.60
C ALA A 4 -1.14 7.09 1.76
N PRO A 5 0.17 7.12 1.41
CA PRO A 5 0.80 6.07 0.59
C PRO A 5 0.72 4.67 1.21
N CYS A 6 0.71 4.61 2.55
CA CYS A 6 0.50 3.36 3.25
C CYS A 6 -0.89 2.78 2.98
N ASP A 7 -1.92 3.61 2.97
CA ASP A 7 -3.32 3.17 2.86
C ASP A 7 -3.73 2.83 1.42
N PHE A 8 -3.35 3.67 0.44
CA PHE A 8 -3.75 3.44 -0.94
C PHE A 8 -2.83 2.47 -1.71
N TRP A 9 -1.61 2.22 -1.23
CA TRP A 9 -0.61 1.41 -1.95
C TRP A 9 0.00 0.28 -1.13
N LEU A 10 0.59 0.55 0.05
CA LEU A 10 1.34 -0.46 0.80
C LEU A 10 0.43 -1.55 1.39
N PHE A 11 -0.61 -1.16 2.11
CA PHE A 11 -1.54 -2.10 2.75
C PHE A 11 -2.33 -2.93 1.73
N PRO A 12 -2.80 -2.38 0.59
CA PRO A 12 -3.40 -3.19 -0.46
C PRO A 12 -2.46 -4.29 -0.98
N LYS A 13 -1.18 -3.99 -1.24
CA LYS A 13 -0.20 -5.00 -1.65
C LYS A 13 -0.01 -6.09 -0.59
N LEU A 14 0.14 -5.69 0.67
CA LEU A 14 0.31 -6.63 1.78
C LEU A 14 -0.94 -7.51 1.97
N LYS A 15 -2.12 -6.89 2.04
CA LYS A 15 -3.41 -7.57 2.22
C LYS A 15 -3.73 -8.50 1.06
N LEU A 16 -3.41 -8.14 -0.19
CA LEU A 16 -3.65 -8.98 -1.36
C LEU A 16 -2.81 -10.27 -1.30
N THR A 17 -1.53 -10.16 -1.00
CA THR A 17 -0.61 -11.32 -0.90
C THR A 17 -0.93 -12.20 0.30
N MET A 18 -1.38 -11.60 1.40
CA MET A 18 -1.81 -12.35 2.59
C MET A 18 -3.23 -12.89 2.50
N LYS A 19 -4.03 -12.45 1.51
CA LYS A 19 -5.43 -12.84 1.37
C LYS A 19 -5.54 -14.36 1.21
N ARG A 20 -6.59 -14.93 1.79
CA ARG A 20 -6.91 -16.38 1.75
C ARG A 20 -5.90 -17.29 2.45
N ASN A 21 -4.84 -16.76 3.06
CA ASN A 21 -3.93 -17.53 3.91
C ASN A 21 -4.40 -17.45 5.38
N ARG A 22 -4.41 -18.59 6.07
CA ARG A 22 -4.58 -18.64 7.52
C ARG A 22 -3.21 -18.72 8.16
N PHE A 23 -3.00 -17.95 9.22
CA PHE A 23 -1.75 -17.94 9.97
C PHE A 23 -2.06 -18.31 11.42
N ASP A 24 -1.43 -19.37 11.91
CA ASP A 24 -1.74 -19.92 13.24
C ASP A 24 -1.11 -19.11 14.38
N THR A 25 -0.07 -18.33 14.09
CA THR A 25 0.65 -17.55 15.10
C THR A 25 1.04 -16.17 14.59
N ILE A 26 1.21 -15.24 15.53
CA ILE A 26 1.70 -13.88 15.27
C ILE A 26 3.10 -13.91 14.64
N SER A 27 3.96 -14.85 15.06
CA SER A 27 5.33 -14.99 14.52
C SER A 27 5.31 -15.29 13.02
N VAL A 28 4.40 -16.16 12.56
CA VAL A 28 4.24 -16.46 11.14
C VAL A 28 3.74 -15.21 10.39
N ILE A 29 2.77 -14.48 10.94
CA ILE A 29 2.27 -13.22 10.35
C ILE A 29 3.42 -12.21 10.17
N GLN A 30 4.24 -12.02 11.20
CA GLN A 30 5.37 -11.10 11.16
C GLN A 30 6.42 -11.51 10.12
N LYS A 31 6.78 -12.80 10.08
CA LYS A 31 7.74 -13.34 9.11
C LYS A 31 7.25 -13.18 7.67
N THR A 32 6.01 -13.55 7.40
CA THR A 32 5.39 -13.41 6.08
C THR A 32 5.27 -11.94 5.66
N SER A 33 4.82 -11.07 6.56
CA SER A 33 4.73 -9.62 6.29
C SER A 33 6.10 -9.02 5.98
N THR A 34 7.11 -9.38 6.76
CA THR A 34 8.50 -8.93 6.54
C THR A 34 9.04 -9.41 5.19
N ALA A 35 8.77 -10.66 4.81
CA ALA A 35 9.20 -11.20 3.52
C ALA A 35 8.52 -10.46 2.35
N ILE A 36 7.22 -10.19 2.45
CA ILE A 36 6.47 -9.43 1.44
C ILE A 36 7.04 -8.03 1.30
N LEU A 37 7.28 -7.33 2.41
CA LEU A 37 7.83 -5.97 2.39
C LEU A 37 9.23 -5.92 1.77
N LYS A 38 10.10 -6.89 2.10
CA LYS A 38 11.45 -7.00 1.52
C LYS A 38 11.44 -7.36 0.04
N ALA A 39 10.39 -8.02 -0.45
CA ALA A 39 10.26 -8.39 -1.85
C ALA A 39 9.77 -7.23 -2.75
N ILE A 40 9.35 -6.09 -2.17
CA ILE A 40 8.91 -4.93 -2.95
C ILE A 40 10.13 -4.30 -3.63
N PRO A 41 10.18 -4.24 -4.98
CA PRO A 41 11.27 -3.57 -5.70
C PRO A 41 11.33 -2.08 -5.39
N ALA A 42 12.53 -1.50 -5.38
CA ALA A 42 12.73 -0.06 -5.17
C ALA A 42 11.93 0.80 -6.18
N ASP A 43 11.83 0.36 -7.43
CA ASP A 43 11.07 1.03 -8.49
C ASP A 43 9.57 1.16 -8.17
N GLU A 44 8.99 0.21 -7.42
CA GLU A 44 7.58 0.31 -7.02
C GLU A 44 7.33 1.44 -6.02
N TYR A 45 8.33 1.79 -5.20
CA TYR A 45 8.24 2.96 -4.33
C TYR A 45 8.26 4.26 -5.15
N LYS A 46 9.08 4.34 -6.20
CA LYS A 46 9.10 5.50 -7.10
C LYS A 46 7.74 5.70 -7.77
N LYS A 47 7.16 4.64 -8.33
CA LYS A 47 5.80 4.67 -8.91
C LYS A 47 4.73 5.07 -7.91
N CYS A 48 4.89 4.70 -6.63
CA CYS A 48 3.98 5.12 -5.57
C CYS A 48 4.00 6.65 -5.40
N PHE A 49 5.18 7.27 -5.39
CA PHE A 49 5.31 8.72 -5.29
C PHE A 49 4.79 9.45 -6.55
N GLU A 50 5.00 8.89 -7.74
CA GLU A 50 4.41 9.45 -8.97
C GLU A 50 2.87 9.47 -8.89
N LYS A 51 2.27 8.35 -8.48
CA LYS A 51 0.81 8.27 -8.23
C LYS A 51 0.35 9.17 -7.10
N PHE A 52 1.22 9.46 -6.13
CA PHE A 52 0.88 10.34 -5.03
C PHE A 52 0.69 11.78 -5.50
N VAL A 53 1.51 12.25 -6.45
CA VAL A 53 1.34 13.57 -7.10
C VAL A 53 0.03 13.63 -7.88
N GLU A 54 -0.30 12.58 -8.65
CA GLU A 54 -1.58 12.50 -9.37
C GLU A 54 -2.79 12.55 -8.42
N ARG A 55 -2.69 11.87 -7.26
CA ARG A 55 -3.71 11.87 -6.22
C ARG A 55 -3.89 13.24 -5.57
N PHE A 56 -2.82 14.01 -5.38
CA PHE A 56 -2.94 15.39 -4.94
C PHE A 56 -3.68 16.25 -5.94
N GLN A 57 -3.40 16.09 -7.24
CA GLN A 57 -4.13 16.84 -8.26
C GLN A 57 -5.62 16.52 -8.23
N ARG A 58 -5.99 15.24 -8.10
CA ARG A 58 -7.40 14.83 -7.97
C ARG A 58 -8.08 15.40 -6.73
N CYS A 59 -7.36 15.51 -5.61
CA CYS A 59 -7.87 16.15 -4.40
C CYS A 59 -8.20 17.63 -4.65
N ILE A 60 -7.32 18.35 -5.37
CA ILE A 60 -7.55 19.74 -5.76
C ILE A 60 -8.76 19.84 -6.69
N ASP A 61 -8.82 18.98 -7.72
CA ASP A 61 -9.91 18.96 -8.69
C ASP A 61 -11.26 18.59 -8.05
N SER A 62 -11.23 17.88 -6.92
CA SER A 62 -12.40 17.50 -6.12
C SER A 62 -12.70 18.51 -5.00
N GLU A 63 -12.03 19.66 -4.97
CA GLU A 63 -12.20 20.69 -3.93
C GLU A 63 -12.01 20.17 -2.49
N GLY A 64 -11.20 19.13 -2.32
CA GLY A 64 -10.94 18.47 -1.04
C GLY A 64 -11.88 17.30 -0.70
N ASP A 65 -12.85 16.98 -1.55
CA ASP A 65 -13.68 15.78 -1.42
C ASP A 65 -12.91 14.50 -1.79
N TYR A 66 -13.48 13.36 -1.40
CA TYR A 66 -12.97 12.03 -1.76
C TYR A 66 -13.12 11.75 -3.26
N PHE A 67 -12.16 11.03 -3.85
CA PHE A 67 -12.06 10.71 -5.29
C PHE A 67 -11.66 9.25 -5.57
#